data_AF-A0A2K1Q594-F1
#
_entry.id   AF-A0A2K1Q594-F1
#
_cell.length_a   1.000
_cell.length_b   1.000
_cell.length_c   1.000
_cell.angle_alpha   90.00
_cell.angle_beta   90.00
_cell.angle_gamma   90.00
#
_symmetry.space_group_name_H-M   'P 1'
#
loop_
_entity.id
_entity.type
_entity.pdbx_description
1 polymer ?
#
loop_
_entity_poly.entity_id
_entity_poly.type
_entity_poly.pdbx_seq_one_letter_code
_entity_poly.pdbx_strand_id
1 'polypeptide(L)'
;MIDKNNGNDYTVQELEDWKKLHEGMIKAALEGEKRIVFSMLIKYEEDLDYIRDVIDVLGYKGALFENYDIENPYYVLSSIESLRRDLFIIQRSVKGDSKLKVIIESMVKACRYYMNHTSVENDHIRMNTGLGAFRKMIGLNLKELINEYEFEIINDGLLSIIPSVVVMDKDD
;
A
#
# COMPACT_ATOMS: atom_id res chain seq x y z
N MET A 1 -15.62 12.45 -13.30
CA MET A 1 -16.04 12.71 -11.92
C MET A 1 -17.27 13.57 -12.01
N ILE A 2 -18.43 13.05 -11.59
CA ILE A 2 -19.62 13.89 -11.41
C ILE A 2 -19.52 14.38 -9.97
N ASP A 3 -19.34 15.69 -9.82
CA ASP A 3 -19.46 16.36 -8.54
C ASP A 3 -20.89 16.10 -8.01
N LYS A 4 -21.00 15.30 -6.96
CA LYS A 4 -22.28 14.95 -6.34
C LYS A 4 -22.71 15.98 -5.28
N ASN A 5 -21.87 16.97 -4.95
CA ASN A 5 -22.09 17.92 -3.85
C ASN A 5 -21.94 19.42 -4.25
N ASN A 6 -21.96 19.78 -5.54
CA ASN A 6 -21.93 21.18 -6.01
C ASN A 6 -20.75 22.01 -5.45
N GLY A 7 -19.59 21.40 -5.20
CA GLY A 7 -18.41 22.12 -4.71
C GLY A 7 -18.51 22.69 -3.28
N ASN A 8 -19.48 22.23 -2.47
CA ASN A 8 -19.65 22.72 -1.09
C ASN A 8 -18.60 22.19 -0.09
N ASP A 9 -17.96 21.05 -0.38
CA ASP A 9 -17.03 20.40 0.55
C ASP A 9 -15.55 20.48 0.12
N TYR A 10 -15.28 20.65 -1.19
CA TYR A 10 -13.93 20.63 -1.75
C TYR A 10 -13.81 21.55 -2.97
N THR A 11 -12.68 22.24 -3.07
CA THR A 11 -12.30 23.00 -4.26
C THR A 11 -11.91 22.06 -5.42
N VAL A 12 -12.06 22.54 -6.65
CA VAL A 12 -11.62 21.81 -7.85
C VAL A 12 -10.12 21.47 -7.78
N GLN A 13 -9.30 22.38 -7.23
CA GLN A 13 -7.87 22.18 -7.06
C GLN A 13 -7.56 21.00 -6.10
N GLU A 14 -8.30 20.88 -5.00
CA GLU A 14 -8.14 19.77 -4.05
C GLU A 14 -8.50 18.42 -4.70
N LEU A 15 -9.53 18.39 -5.55
CA LEU A 15 -9.92 17.20 -6.31
C LEU A 15 -8.90 16.82 -7.39
N GLU A 16 -8.24 17.79 -8.01
CA GLU A 16 -7.18 17.54 -8.98
C GLU A 16 -5.90 17.03 -8.31
N ASP A 17 -5.50 17.65 -7.19
CA ASP A 17 -4.39 17.21 -6.36
C ASP A 17 -4.63 15.79 -5.83
N TRP A 18 -5.87 15.50 -5.40
CA TRP A 18 -6.34 14.16 -5.01
C TRP A 18 -6.09 13.13 -6.10
N LYS A 19 -6.57 13.42 -7.32
CA LYS A 19 -6.45 12.50 -8.46
C LYS A 19 -4.99 12.26 -8.80
N LYS A 20 -4.18 13.30 -8.78
CA LYS A 20 -2.75 13.24 -9.09
C LYS A 20 -1.98 12.39 -8.07
N LEU A 21 -2.28 12.56 -6.78
CA LEU A 21 -1.68 11.76 -5.70
C LEU A 21 -2.06 10.28 -5.84
N HIS A 22 -3.36 10.00 -6.01
CA HIS A 22 -3.88 8.64 -6.16
C HIS A 22 -3.31 7.94 -7.41
N GLU A 23 -3.33 8.61 -8.57
CA GLU A 23 -2.78 8.08 -9.81
C GLU A 23 -1.26 7.94 -9.75
N GLY A 24 -0.56 8.85 -9.09
CA GLY A 24 0.89 8.76 -8.90
C GLY A 24 1.29 7.50 -8.13
N MET A 25 0.60 7.22 -7.02
CA MET A 25 0.82 6.00 -6.24
C MET A 25 0.52 4.73 -7.04
N ILE A 26 -0.62 4.71 -7.74
CA ILE A 26 -1.04 3.54 -8.52
C ILE A 26 -0.14 3.31 -9.73
N LYS A 27 0.26 4.37 -10.45
CA LYS A 27 1.18 4.25 -11.59
C LYS A 27 2.53 3.68 -11.14
N ALA A 28 3.09 4.16 -10.02
CA ALA A 28 4.31 3.60 -9.46
C ALA A 28 4.17 2.12 -9.04
N ALA A 29 2.96 1.65 -8.72
CA ALA A 29 2.65 0.24 -8.46
C ALA A 29 2.61 -0.62 -9.74
N LEU A 30 2.05 -0.03 -10.80
CA LEU A 30 1.61 -0.74 -12.00
C LEU A 30 2.59 -0.62 -13.17
N GLU A 31 3.69 0.13 -13.02
CA GLU A 31 4.71 0.29 -14.06
C GLU A 31 5.15 -1.06 -14.64
N GLY A 32 5.03 -1.18 -15.97
CA GLY A 32 5.25 -2.42 -16.71
C GLY A 32 6.67 -2.98 -16.61
N GLU A 33 7.65 -2.14 -16.23
CA GLU A 33 9.02 -2.57 -15.95
C GLU A 33 9.09 -3.52 -14.75
N LYS A 34 8.30 -3.25 -13.69
CA LYS A 34 8.15 -4.18 -12.55
C LYS A 34 7.66 -5.54 -13.06
N ARG A 35 6.61 -5.58 -13.88
CA ARG A 35 6.01 -6.85 -14.36
C ARG A 35 6.96 -7.67 -15.23
N ILE A 36 7.72 -7.03 -16.12
CA ILE A 36 8.67 -7.74 -16.99
C ILE A 36 9.77 -8.38 -16.12
N VAL A 37 10.41 -7.57 -15.25
CA VAL A 37 11.45 -8.07 -14.34
C VAL A 37 10.90 -9.16 -13.43
N PHE A 38 9.71 -8.98 -12.88
CA PHE A 38 9.08 -9.89 -11.93
C PHE A 38 8.86 -11.31 -12.48
N SER A 39 8.60 -11.44 -13.79
CA SER A 39 8.46 -12.75 -14.43
C SER A 39 9.78 -13.53 -14.53
N MET A 40 10.92 -12.84 -14.46
CA MET A 40 12.26 -13.43 -14.52
C MET A 40 12.86 -13.76 -13.14
N LEU A 41 12.19 -13.34 -12.06
CA LEU A 41 12.65 -13.52 -10.67
C LEU A 41 12.26 -14.89 -10.10
N ILE A 42 13.01 -15.29 -9.09
CA ILE A 42 12.93 -16.63 -8.49
C ILE A 42 12.08 -16.58 -7.21
N LYS A 43 11.32 -17.65 -6.96
CA LYS A 43 10.71 -17.93 -5.65
C LYS A 43 11.65 -18.84 -4.88
N TYR A 44 11.96 -18.47 -3.66
CA TYR A 44 12.79 -19.27 -2.76
C TYR A 44 11.93 -19.86 -1.64
N GLU A 45 12.27 -21.06 -1.17
CA GLU A 45 11.60 -21.63 0.01
C GLU A 45 11.83 -20.76 1.26
N GLU A 46 13.02 -20.16 1.38
CA GLU A 46 13.36 -19.29 2.50
C GLU A 46 12.55 -17.97 2.49
N ASP A 47 11.88 -17.61 1.39
CA ASP A 47 11.00 -16.46 1.33
C ASP A 47 9.81 -16.59 2.30
N LEU A 48 9.39 -17.82 2.64
CA LEU A 48 8.23 -18.05 3.52
C LEU A 48 8.45 -17.50 4.94
N ASP A 49 9.68 -17.56 5.46
CA ASP A 49 9.99 -17.00 6.78
C ASP A 49 9.94 -15.48 6.75
N TYR A 50 10.52 -14.86 5.71
CA TYR A 50 10.44 -13.41 5.52
C TYR A 50 9.01 -12.92 5.24
N ILE A 51 8.18 -13.73 4.58
CA ILE A 51 6.76 -13.44 4.38
C ILE A 51 6.05 -13.37 5.73
N ARG A 52 6.30 -14.31 6.64
CA ARG A 52 5.73 -14.26 8.00
C ARG A 52 6.14 -12.98 8.71
N ASP A 53 7.41 -12.61 8.65
CA ASP A 53 7.90 -11.35 9.24
C ASP A 53 7.20 -10.12 8.64
N VAL A 54 6.97 -10.11 7.32
CA VAL A 54 6.22 -9.03 6.65
C VAL A 54 4.79 -8.97 7.16
N ILE A 55 4.09 -10.10 7.24
CA ILE A 55 2.71 -10.18 7.72
C ILE A 55 2.61 -9.74 9.17
N ASP A 56 3.53 -10.15 10.03
CA ASP A 56 3.57 -9.74 11.42
C ASP A 56 3.77 -8.22 11.54
N VAL A 57 4.77 -7.68 10.85
CA VAL A 57 5.05 -6.23 10.86
C VAL A 57 3.85 -5.43 10.39
N LEU A 58 3.15 -5.87 9.33
CA LEU A 58 1.94 -5.23 8.83
C LEU A 58 0.78 -5.36 9.83
N GLY A 59 0.59 -6.53 10.42
CA GLY A 59 -0.48 -6.84 11.37
C GLY A 59 -0.43 -5.97 12.63
N TYR A 60 0.75 -5.47 13.01
CA TYR A 60 0.90 -4.54 14.14
C TYR A 60 0.59 -3.06 13.81
N LYS A 61 0.30 -2.70 12.56
CA LYS A 61 0.06 -1.30 12.17
C LYS A 61 -1.44 -1.02 11.99
N GLY A 62 -2.09 -0.56 13.06
CA GLY A 62 -3.48 -0.10 13.03
C GLY A 62 -3.78 0.91 11.91
N ALA A 63 -2.79 1.75 11.56
CA ALA A 63 -2.83 2.68 10.44
C ALA A 63 -3.20 2.06 9.08
N LEU A 64 -3.08 0.73 8.94
CA LEU A 64 -3.49 0.02 7.74
C LEU A 64 -5.00 -0.28 7.69
N PHE A 65 -5.68 -0.49 8.81
CA PHE A 65 -7.04 -1.05 8.80
C PHE A 65 -8.03 -0.38 9.76
N GLU A 66 -7.57 0.49 10.66
CA GLU A 66 -8.44 1.26 11.56
C GLU A 66 -9.16 2.40 10.84
N ASN A 67 -10.27 2.89 11.40
CA ASN A 67 -11.01 4.01 10.80
C ASN A 67 -10.18 5.31 10.84
N TYR A 68 -10.23 6.11 9.77
CA TYR A 68 -9.51 7.37 9.65
C TYR A 68 -9.86 8.36 10.77
N ASP A 69 -11.12 8.37 11.23
CA ASP A 69 -11.63 9.36 12.18
C ASP A 69 -11.16 9.12 13.62
N ILE A 70 -10.56 7.96 13.92
CA ILE A 70 -10.05 7.62 15.25
C ILE A 70 -8.53 7.77 15.36
N GLU A 71 -7.82 7.98 14.25
CA GLU A 71 -6.36 8.02 14.24
C GLU A 71 -5.80 9.44 14.38
N ASN A 72 -4.87 9.62 15.31
CA ASN A 72 -4.12 10.85 15.40
C ASN A 72 -3.09 10.90 14.25
N PRO A 73 -3.07 11.96 13.41
CA PRO A 73 -2.19 12.02 12.25
C PRO A 73 -0.69 11.89 12.58
N TYR A 74 -0.26 12.40 13.74
CA TYR A 74 1.11 12.25 14.20
C TYR A 74 1.48 10.76 14.40
N TYR A 75 0.58 9.99 15.02
CA TYR A 75 0.80 8.56 15.24
C TYR A 75 0.69 7.76 13.94
N VAL A 76 -0.14 8.16 12.99
CA VAL A 76 -0.17 7.56 11.64
C VAL A 76 1.17 7.73 10.94
N LEU A 77 1.72 8.94 10.92
CA LEU A 77 3.01 9.21 10.29
C LEU A 77 4.14 8.41 10.95
N SER A 78 4.17 8.38 12.29
CA SER A 78 5.15 7.60 13.06
C SER A 78 5.02 6.09 12.80
N SER A 79 3.78 5.58 12.70
CA SER A 79 3.48 4.18 12.38
C SER A 79 4.01 3.80 11.01
N ILE A 80 3.79 4.66 9.99
CA ILE A 80 4.27 4.44 8.62
C ILE A 80 5.79 4.57 8.51
N GLU A 81 6.41 5.48 9.26
CA GLU A 81 7.87 5.56 9.33
C GLU A 81 8.48 4.29 9.92
N SER A 82 7.92 3.78 11.03
CA SER A 82 8.34 2.51 11.62
C SER A 82 8.15 1.37 10.63
N LEU A 83 6.98 1.28 9.99
CA LEU A 83 6.69 0.26 8.98
C LEU A 83 7.72 0.27 7.85
N ARG A 84 8.08 1.45 7.34
CA ARG A 84 9.10 1.58 6.29
C ARG A 84 10.45 1.03 6.74
N ARG A 85 10.85 1.32 7.99
CA ARG A 85 12.12 0.83 8.56
C ARG A 85 12.10 -0.69 8.71
N ASP A 86 11.03 -1.23 9.27
CA ASP A 86 10.87 -2.65 9.56
C ASP A 86 10.86 -3.46 8.24
N LEU A 87 10.10 -3.02 7.24
CA LEU A 87 10.09 -3.62 5.89
C LEU A 87 11.47 -3.53 5.20
N PHE A 88 12.18 -2.42 5.33
CA PHE A 88 13.51 -2.27 4.74
C PHE A 88 14.53 -3.22 5.37
N ILE A 89 14.43 -3.50 6.66
CA ILE A 89 15.28 -4.49 7.35
C ILE A 89 15.01 -5.88 6.78
N ILE A 90 13.74 -6.29 6.62
CA ILE A 90 13.37 -7.57 6.02
C ILE A 90 13.89 -7.65 4.58
N GLN A 91 13.63 -6.62 3.76
CA GLN A 91 14.05 -6.54 2.35
C GLN A 91 15.56 -6.80 2.16
N ARG A 92 16.40 -6.29 3.08
CA ARG A 92 17.86 -6.47 3.02
C ARG A 92 18.30 -7.92 3.26
N SER A 93 17.48 -8.70 3.95
CA SER A 93 17.74 -10.11 4.27
C SER A 93 17.29 -11.04 3.14
N VAL A 94 16.38 -10.58 2.28
CA VAL A 94 15.90 -11.33 1.11
C VAL A 94 16.92 -11.33 -0.04
N LYS A 95 17.07 -12.49 -0.69
CA LYS A 95 17.94 -12.70 -1.87
C LYS A 95 17.64 -11.69 -2.99
N GLY A 96 18.68 -11.21 -3.66
CA GLY A 96 18.60 -10.09 -4.60
C GLY A 96 17.67 -10.32 -5.81
N ASP A 97 17.56 -11.56 -6.23
CA ASP A 97 16.78 -12.07 -7.36
C ASP A 97 15.45 -12.72 -6.94
N SER A 98 15.06 -12.57 -5.66
CA SER A 98 13.78 -13.05 -5.15
C SER A 98 12.62 -12.16 -5.59
N LYS A 99 11.50 -12.78 -5.98
CA LYS A 99 10.22 -12.08 -6.19
C LYS A 99 9.77 -11.32 -4.94
N LEU A 100 9.91 -11.92 -3.76
CA LEU A 100 9.54 -11.30 -2.50
C LEU A 100 10.24 -9.95 -2.30
N LYS A 101 11.52 -9.84 -2.69
CA LYS A 101 12.28 -8.60 -2.56
C LYS A 101 11.61 -7.45 -3.31
N VAL A 102 11.13 -7.70 -4.53
CA VAL A 102 10.43 -6.68 -5.34
C VAL A 102 9.08 -6.30 -4.75
N ILE A 103 8.36 -7.25 -4.14
CA ILE A 103 7.10 -6.96 -3.42
C ILE A 103 7.39 -6.04 -2.23
N ILE A 104 8.36 -6.41 -1.37
CA ILE A 104 8.71 -5.60 -0.19
C ILE A 104 9.24 -4.21 -0.62
N GLU A 105 10.04 -4.14 -1.68
CA GLU A 105 10.49 -2.87 -2.27
C GLU A 105 9.34 -1.95 -2.67
N SER A 106 8.28 -2.52 -3.28
CA SER A 106 7.09 -1.76 -3.64
C SER A 106 6.37 -1.22 -2.39
N MET A 107 6.27 -2.00 -1.33
CA MET A 107 5.70 -1.55 -0.04
C MET A 107 6.55 -0.43 0.60
N VAL A 108 7.88 -0.56 0.60
CA VAL A 108 8.81 0.47 1.11
C VAL A 108 8.68 1.77 0.31
N LYS A 109 8.56 1.68 -1.03
CA LYS A 109 8.32 2.83 -1.90
C LYS A 109 6.98 3.50 -1.61
N ALA A 110 5.91 2.72 -1.37
CA ALA A 110 4.61 3.26 -1.00
C ALA A 110 4.68 4.06 0.32
N CYS A 111 5.40 3.54 1.33
CA CYS A 111 5.61 4.26 2.59
C CYS A 111 6.34 5.60 2.36
N ARG A 112 7.43 5.58 1.58
CA ARG A 112 8.19 6.79 1.23
C ARG A 112 7.32 7.80 0.48
N TYR A 113 6.52 7.33 -0.47
CA TYR A 113 5.63 8.19 -1.24
C TYR A 113 4.62 8.88 -0.34
N TYR A 114 3.94 8.13 0.56
CA TYR A 114 3.03 8.71 1.54
C TYR A 114 3.73 9.81 2.35
N MET A 115 4.85 9.48 2.99
CA MET A 115 5.58 10.43 3.85
C MET A 115 6.02 11.69 3.09
N ASN A 116 6.48 11.57 1.85
CA ASN A 116 6.93 12.71 1.07
C ASN A 116 5.78 13.67 0.67
N HIS A 117 4.56 13.17 0.57
CA HIS A 117 3.40 13.95 0.14
C HIS A 117 2.50 14.41 1.29
N THR A 118 2.75 13.93 2.52
CA THR A 118 1.99 14.33 3.72
C THR A 118 2.83 15.02 4.81
N SER A 119 4.14 15.19 4.63
CA SER A 119 5.04 15.72 5.68
C SER A 119 5.12 17.24 5.81
N VAL A 120 4.70 18.00 4.79
CA VAL A 120 4.92 19.46 4.73
C VAL A 120 3.67 20.26 5.13
N GLU A 121 2.48 19.70 4.92
CA GLU A 121 1.20 20.34 5.26
C GLU A 121 0.27 19.25 5.84
N ASN A 122 0.21 19.16 7.18
CA ASN A 122 -0.58 18.16 7.93
C ASN A 122 -2.08 18.51 7.94
N ASP A 123 -2.67 18.76 6.77
CA ASP A 123 -4.11 18.80 6.67
C ASP A 123 -4.65 17.37 6.84
N HIS A 124 -5.52 17.19 7.84
CA HIS A 124 -6.17 15.92 8.15
C HIS A 124 -6.81 15.27 6.91
N ILE A 125 -7.38 16.08 6.00
CA ILE A 125 -8.04 15.59 4.79
C ILE A 125 -7.02 14.97 3.82
N ARG A 126 -5.90 15.66 3.58
CA ARG A 126 -4.80 15.16 2.74
C ARG A 126 -4.15 13.91 3.34
N MET A 127 -4.01 13.86 4.66
CA MET A 127 -3.46 12.69 5.36
C MET A 127 -4.37 11.46 5.25
N ASN A 128 -5.68 11.63 5.48
CA ASN A 128 -6.65 10.54 5.35
C ASN A 128 -6.76 10.03 3.91
N THR A 129 -6.78 10.95 2.95
CA THR A 129 -6.77 10.63 1.51
C THR A 129 -5.52 9.85 1.12
N GLY A 130 -4.34 10.36 1.47
CA GLY A 130 -3.07 9.70 1.22
C GLY A 130 -3.01 8.32 1.87
N LEU A 131 -3.63 8.18 3.06
CA LEU A 131 -3.66 6.94 3.79
C LEU A 131 -4.52 5.89 3.07
N GLY A 132 -5.66 6.28 2.47
CA GLY A 132 -6.46 5.37 1.65
C GLY A 132 -5.73 4.87 0.40
N ALA A 133 -5.00 5.76 -0.29
CA ALA A 133 -4.15 5.35 -1.41
C ALA A 133 -3.01 4.43 -0.96
N PHE A 134 -2.40 4.72 0.19
CA PHE A 134 -1.37 3.89 0.80
C PHE A 134 -1.89 2.49 1.18
N ARG A 135 -3.04 2.39 1.85
CA ARG A 135 -3.69 1.11 2.21
C ARG A 135 -3.96 0.25 0.98
N LYS A 136 -4.50 0.85 -0.08
CA LYS A 136 -4.74 0.16 -1.37
C LYS A 136 -3.44 -0.38 -1.97
N MET A 137 -2.35 0.39 -1.89
CA MET A 137 -1.04 -0.03 -2.38
C MET A 137 -0.45 -1.22 -1.60
N ILE A 138 -0.58 -1.19 -0.28
CA ILE A 138 -0.20 -2.33 0.57
C ILE A 138 -1.06 -3.54 0.24
N GLY A 139 -2.38 -3.37 0.13
CA GLY A 139 -3.31 -4.43 -0.25
C GLY A 139 -3.03 -5.07 -1.60
N LEU A 140 -2.63 -4.27 -2.62
CA LEU A 140 -2.21 -4.80 -3.92
C LEU A 140 -0.95 -5.68 -3.82
N ASN A 141 0.03 -5.25 -3.02
CA ASN A 141 1.25 -6.04 -2.81
C ASN A 141 0.99 -7.29 -1.95
N LEU A 142 0.08 -7.22 -0.98
CA LEU A 142 -0.38 -8.41 -0.22
C LEU A 142 -1.07 -9.41 -1.15
N LYS A 143 -1.91 -8.94 -2.07
CA LYS A 143 -2.54 -9.80 -3.07
C LYS A 143 -1.51 -10.46 -3.99
N GLU A 144 -0.50 -9.71 -4.44
CA GLU A 144 0.60 -10.24 -5.24
C GLU A 144 1.39 -11.29 -4.45
N LEU A 145 1.65 -11.06 -3.16
CA LEU A 145 2.31 -12.01 -2.27
C LEU A 145 1.50 -13.30 -2.11
N ILE A 146 0.19 -13.22 -1.85
CA ILE A 146 -0.69 -14.40 -1.73
C ILE A 146 -0.69 -15.21 -3.03
N ASN A 147 -0.85 -14.53 -4.17
CA ASN A 147 -0.90 -15.20 -5.47
C ASN A 147 0.42 -15.88 -5.84
N GLU A 148 1.55 -15.28 -5.46
CA GLU A 148 2.86 -15.83 -5.81
C GLU A 148 3.31 -16.94 -4.85
N TYR A 149 2.98 -16.87 -3.57
CA TYR A 149 3.50 -17.80 -2.56
C TYR A 149 2.45 -18.74 -1.98
N GLU A 150 1.20 -18.66 -2.45
CA GLU A 150 0.05 -19.43 -1.94
C GLU A 150 -0.08 -19.32 -0.41
N PHE A 151 0.29 -18.14 0.11
CA PHE A 151 0.33 -17.88 1.55
C PHE A 151 -1.04 -17.47 2.07
N GLU A 152 -1.47 -18.08 3.19
CA GLU A 152 -2.74 -17.75 3.84
C GLU A 152 -2.55 -16.65 4.90
N ILE A 153 -3.34 -15.58 4.81
CA ILE A 153 -3.37 -14.50 5.80
C ILE A 153 -4.56 -14.72 6.73
N ILE A 154 -4.29 -14.84 8.04
CA ILE A 154 -5.31 -15.07 9.08
C ILE A 154 -5.73 -13.75 9.78
N ASN A 155 -5.06 -12.64 9.48
CA ASN A 155 -5.36 -11.33 10.09
C ASN A 155 -6.49 -10.60 9.35
N ASP A 156 -7.68 -10.51 9.96
CA ASP A 156 -8.87 -9.86 9.40
C ASP A 156 -8.64 -8.39 9.01
N GLY A 157 -7.83 -7.66 9.79
CA GLY A 157 -7.46 -6.28 9.48
C GLY A 157 -6.69 -6.18 8.17
N LEU A 158 -5.71 -7.06 7.95
CA LEU A 158 -4.97 -7.14 6.68
C LEU A 158 -5.85 -7.65 5.53
N LEU A 159 -6.76 -8.57 5.79
CA LEU A 159 -7.72 -9.02 4.78
C LEU A 159 -8.61 -7.85 4.29
N SER A 160 -8.98 -6.93 5.18
CA SER A 160 -9.84 -5.79 4.83
C SER A 160 -9.25 -4.82 3.81
N ILE A 161 -7.91 -4.75 3.70
CA ILE A 161 -7.23 -3.86 2.74
C ILE A 161 -6.90 -4.53 1.41
N ILE A 162 -7.03 -5.85 1.32
CA ILE A 162 -6.75 -6.59 0.10
C ILE A 162 -7.89 -6.35 -0.89
N PRO A 163 -7.61 -5.87 -2.11
CA PRO A 163 -8.65 -5.64 -3.10
C PRO A 163 -9.34 -6.96 -3.46
N SER A 164 -10.61 -7.08 -3.07
CA SER A 164 -11.50 -8.14 -3.54
C SER A 164 -11.57 -8.10 -5.07
N VAL A 165 -11.67 -9.28 -5.70
CA VAL A 165 -11.95 -9.35 -7.13
C VAL A 165 -13.35 -8.82 -7.32
N VAL A 166 -13.49 -7.54 -7.68
CA VAL A 166 -14.68 -7.10 -8.39
C VAL A 166 -14.57 -7.78 -9.75
N VAL A 167 -15.27 -8.90 -9.90
CA VAL A 167 -15.65 -9.38 -11.23
C VAL A 167 -16.34 -8.18 -11.84
N MET A 168 -15.71 -7.56 -12.85
CA MET A 168 -16.46 -6.71 -13.74
C MET A 168 -17.48 -7.64 -14.37
N ASP A 169 -18.70 -7.64 -13.82
CA ASP A 169 -19.86 -8.06 -14.57
C ASP A 169 -19.78 -7.26 -15.86
N LYS A 170 -19.50 -7.99 -16.94
CA LYS A 170 -19.77 -7.51 -18.28
C LYS A 170 -21.28 -7.49 -18.35
N ASP A 171 -21.88 -6.40 -17.90
CA ASP A 171 -23.26 -6.09 -18.22
C ASP A 171 -23.30 -5.68 -19.70
N ASP A 172 -23.82 -6.63 -20.48
CA ASP A 172 -24.59 -6.57 -21.73
C ASP A 172 -24.72 -5.23 -22.49
#